data_AF-A0AAU7G4I3-F1
#
_entry.id   AF-A0AAU7G4I3-F1
#
_cell.length_a   1.000
_cell.length_b   1.000
_cell.length_c   1.000
_cell.angle_alpha   90.00
_cell.angle_beta   90.00
_cell.angle_gamma   90.00
#
_symmetry.space_group_name_H-M   'P 1'
#
loop_
_entity.id
_entity.type
_entity.pdbx_description
1 polymer ?
#
loop_
_entity_poly.entity_id
_entity_poly.type
_entity_poly.pdbx_seq_one_letter_code
_entity_poly.pdbx_strand_id
1 'polypeptide(L)'
;MKTKLIAVDLDGTLLNDKQEISVKTREALQKASRLGIKIVPCSGRPFPGIKEYLDQLDLQDPNQYVVAFNGALVLNAQGNAVVEELLSYQDFLFLKK
;
A
#
# COMPACT_ATOMS: atom_id res chain seq x y z
N MET A 1 8.94 17.88 -15.76
CA MET A 1 9.10 16.54 -15.16
C MET A 1 7.80 15.76 -15.33
N LYS A 2 7.87 14.46 -15.62
CA LYS A 2 6.68 13.58 -15.71
C LYS A 2 6.58 12.75 -14.44
N THR A 3 5.40 12.72 -13.81
CA THR A 3 5.14 11.88 -12.62
C THR A 3 5.36 10.41 -12.98
N LYS A 4 6.12 9.69 -12.14
CA LYS A 4 6.40 8.26 -12.31
C LYS A 4 5.75 7.40 -11.23
N LEU A 5 5.38 8.00 -10.10
CA LEU A 5 4.84 7.30 -8.95
C LEU A 5 3.86 8.20 -8.19
N ILE A 6 2.81 7.60 -7.64
CA ILE A 6 1.86 8.17 -6.69
C ILE A 6 1.86 7.26 -5.46
N ALA A 7 2.39 7.77 -4.35
CA ALA A 7 2.23 7.15 -3.05
C ALA A 7 0.92 7.69 -2.44
N VAL A 8 0.08 6.81 -1.92
CA VAL A 8 -1.23 7.20 -1.41
C VAL A 8 -1.54 6.48 -0.12
N ASP A 9 -1.92 7.24 0.90
CA ASP A 9 -2.40 6.70 2.17
C ASP A 9 -3.79 6.06 2.00
N LEU A 10 -4.15 5.11 2.87
CA LEU A 10 -5.45 4.43 2.84
C LEU A 10 -6.52 5.18 3.64
N ASP A 11 -6.49 5.04 4.97
CA ASP A 11 -7.55 5.44 5.88
C ASP A 11 -7.64 6.97 6.00
N GLY A 12 -8.78 7.54 5.62
CA GLY A 12 -8.97 9.00 5.61
C GLY A 12 -8.36 9.71 4.40
N THR A 13 -7.78 8.96 3.45
CA THR A 13 -7.20 9.49 2.21
C THR A 13 -7.78 8.80 0.96
N LEU A 14 -7.37 7.56 0.66
CA LEU A 14 -7.88 6.80 -0.49
C LEU A 14 -9.30 6.26 -0.22
N LEU A 15 -9.52 5.81 1.01
CA LEU A 15 -10.75 5.20 1.45
C LEU A 15 -11.70 6.27 2.01
N ASN A 16 -12.98 6.16 1.66
CA ASN A 16 -14.03 6.97 2.27
C ASN A 16 -14.38 6.44 3.68
N ASP A 17 -15.33 7.10 4.35
CA ASP A 17 -15.78 6.71 5.71
C ASP A 17 -16.40 5.30 5.79
N LYS A 18 -16.75 4.70 4.65
CA LYS A 18 -17.24 3.32 4.54
C LYS A 18 -16.13 2.32 4.21
N GLN A 19 -14.88 2.75 4.22
CA GLN A 19 -13.70 1.98 3.83
C GLN A 19 -13.69 1.51 2.36
N GLU A 20 -14.35 2.26 1.49
CA GLU A 20 -14.48 1.95 0.05
C GLU A 20 -13.65 2.93 -0.79
N ILE A 21 -13.16 2.45 -1.94
CA ILE A 21 -12.58 3.31 -2.98
C ILE A 21 -13.73 3.81 -3.86
N SER A 22 -13.88 5.14 -3.96
CA SER A 22 -14.91 5.71 -4.85
C SER A 22 -14.66 5.33 -6.31
N VAL A 23 -15.73 5.18 -7.10
CA VAL A 23 -15.64 4.85 -8.53
C VAL A 23 -14.72 5.83 -9.26
N LYS A 24 -14.91 7.13 -9.01
CA LYS A 24 -14.09 8.21 -9.60
C LYS A 24 -12.61 8.06 -9.25
N THR A 25 -12.30 7.76 -7.98
CA THR A 25 -10.91 7.60 -7.52
C THR A 25 -10.27 6.37 -8.15
N ARG A 26 -10.98 5.23 -8.17
CA ARG A 26 -10.53 4.00 -8.83
C ARG A 26 -10.20 4.23 -10.30
N GLU A 27 -11.11 4.85 -11.04
CA GLU A 27 -10.91 5.14 -12.47
C GLU A 27 -9.72 6.06 -12.72
N ALA A 28 -9.53 7.08 -11.87
CA ALA A 28 -8.39 7.99 -11.97
C ALA A 28 -7.06 7.26 -11.73
N LEU A 29 -6.98 6.42 -10.71
CA LEU A 29 -5.77 5.65 -10.38
C LEU A 29 -5.47 4.60 -11.44
N GLN A 30 -6.48 3.90 -11.94
CA GLN A 30 -6.32 2.96 -13.06
C GLN A 30 -5.85 3.67 -14.34
N LYS A 31 -6.37 4.86 -14.64
CA LYS A 31 -5.88 5.68 -15.76
C LYS A 31 -4.42 6.07 -15.56
N ALA A 32 -4.03 6.48 -14.35
CA ALA A 32 -2.63 6.79 -14.05
C ALA A 32 -1.73 5.55 -14.19
N SER A 33 -2.16 4.39 -13.69
CA SER A 33 -1.47 3.10 -13.85
C SER A 33 -1.26 2.75 -15.32
N ARG A 34 -2.29 2.87 -16.17
CA ARG A 34 -2.20 2.66 -17.63
C ARG A 34 -1.24 3.63 -18.33
N LEU A 35 -0.94 4.79 -17.75
CA LEU A 35 0.05 5.73 -18.25
C LEU A 35 1.49 5.41 -17.79
N GLY A 36 1.67 4.28 -17.10
CA GLY A 36 2.95 3.81 -16.57
C GLY A 36 3.32 4.43 -15.21
N ILE A 37 2.38 5.08 -14.53
CA ILE A 37 2.61 5.66 -13.20
C ILE A 37 2.38 4.56 -12.16
N LYS A 38 3.37 4.31 -11.30
CA LYS A 38 3.22 3.35 -10.20
C LYS A 38 2.29 3.92 -9.13
N ILE A 39 1.26 3.15 -8.77
CA ILE A 39 0.37 3.50 -7.66
C ILE A 39 0.78 2.63 -6.48
N VAL A 40 1.22 3.26 -5.39
CA VAL A 40 1.78 2.57 -4.22
C VAL A 40 0.94 2.94 -3.00
N PRO A 41 0.05 2.04 -2.54
CA PRO A 41 -0.62 2.21 -1.26
C PRO A 41 0.38 2.19 -0.11
N CYS A 42 0.22 3.13 0.80
CA CYS A 42 1.00 3.25 2.03
C CYS A 42 0.06 3.20 3.23
N SER A 43 0.28 2.32 4.19
CA SER A 43 -0.63 2.19 5.33
C SER A 43 0.05 1.59 6.56
N GLY A 44 -0.53 1.89 7.73
CA GLY A 44 -0.28 1.15 8.97
C GLY A 44 -0.84 -0.27 8.96
N ARG A 45 -1.77 -0.58 8.04
CA ARG A 45 -2.37 -1.90 7.92
C ARG A 45 -1.33 -2.97 7.57
N PRO A 46 -1.53 -4.23 8.01
CA PRO A 46 -0.76 -5.36 7.51
C PRO A 46 -1.14 -5.66 6.06
N PHE A 47 -0.28 -6.38 5.32
CA PHE A 47 -0.50 -6.69 3.90
C PHE A 47 -1.87 -7.29 3.55
N PRO A 48 -2.42 -8.27 4.30
CA PRO A 48 -3.76 -8.78 4.01
C PRO A 48 -4.85 -7.70 4.03
N GLY A 49 -4.71 -6.67 4.89
CA GLY A 49 -5.63 -5.54 4.97
C GLY A 49 -5.44 -4.48 3.88
N ILE A 50 -4.46 -4.66 2.98
CA ILE A 50 -4.19 -3.80 1.82
C ILE A 50 -4.49 -4.55 0.52
N LYS A 51 -4.28 -5.88 0.50
CA LYS A 51 -4.36 -6.73 -0.70
C LYS A 51 -5.67 -6.59 -1.47
N GLU A 52 -6.81 -6.56 -0.78
CA GLU A 52 -8.12 -6.40 -1.44
C GLU A 52 -8.21 -5.10 -2.25
N TYR A 53 -7.59 -4.01 -1.79
CA TYR A 53 -7.58 -2.74 -2.50
C TYR A 53 -6.65 -2.75 -3.72
N LEU A 54 -5.56 -3.52 -3.69
CA LEU A 54 -4.76 -3.79 -4.89
C LEU A 54 -5.58 -4.56 -5.93
N ASP A 55 -6.41 -5.52 -5.48
CA ASP A 55 -7.32 -6.27 -6.33
C ASP A 55 -8.33 -5.33 -7.01
N GLN A 56 -8.97 -4.44 -6.24
CA GLN A 56 -9.92 -3.45 -6.77
C GLN A 56 -9.30 -2.41 -7.73
N LEU A 57 -8.00 -2.14 -7.59
CA LEU A 57 -7.29 -1.16 -8.42
C LEU A 57 -6.59 -1.76 -9.65
N ASP A 58 -6.69 -3.08 -9.86
CA ASP A 58 -5.97 -3.79 -10.94
C ASP A 58 -4.43 -3.70 -10.80
N LEU A 59 -3.93 -3.86 -9.57
CA LEU A 59 -2.52 -3.69 -9.20
C LEU A 59 -1.89 -4.98 -8.65
N GLN A 60 -2.29 -6.16 -9.15
CA GLN A 60 -1.77 -7.45 -8.66
C GLN A 60 -0.48 -7.91 -9.35
N ASP A 61 0.04 -7.14 -10.32
CA ASP A 61 1.28 -7.48 -11.03
C ASP A 61 2.50 -7.50 -10.08
N PRO A 62 3.46 -8.44 -10.21
CA PRO A 62 4.62 -8.52 -9.32
C PRO A 62 5.55 -7.31 -9.27
N ASN A 63 5.46 -6.41 -10.24
CA ASN A 63 6.20 -5.16 -10.25
C ASN A 63 5.44 -4.02 -9.56
N GLN A 64 4.31 -4.30 -8.90
CA GLN A 64 3.60 -3.36 -8.03
C GLN A 64 4.04 -3.57 -6.58
N TYR A 65 3.95 -2.50 -5.80
CA TYR A 65 4.48 -2.45 -4.43
C TYR A 65 3.47 -1.83 -3.48
N VAL A 66 3.63 -2.16 -2.21
CA VAL A 66 2.84 -1.65 -1.09
C VAL A 66 3.79 -1.36 0.06
N VAL A 67 3.50 -0.29 0.79
CA VAL A 67 4.14 0.02 2.07
C VAL A 67 3.16 -0.33 3.19
N ALA A 68 3.53 -1.30 4.02
CA ALA A 68 2.72 -1.82 5.11
C ALA A 68 3.36 -1.50 6.48
N PHE A 69 2.59 -1.67 7.56
CA PHE A 69 3.06 -1.44 8.94
C PHE A 69 3.78 -0.09 9.12
N ASN A 70 3.24 0.98 8.56
CA ASN A 70 3.80 2.34 8.62
C ASN A 70 5.24 2.45 8.05
N GLY A 71 5.61 1.56 7.12
CA GLY A 71 6.93 1.56 6.50
C GLY A 71 7.89 0.50 7.00
N ALA A 72 7.53 -0.25 8.05
CA ALA A 72 8.35 -1.37 8.53
C ALA A 72 8.47 -2.50 7.49
N LEU A 73 7.49 -2.64 6.59
CA LEU A 73 7.56 -3.56 5.47
C LEU A 73 7.27 -2.85 4.14
N VAL A 74 8.12 -3.11 3.15
CA VAL A 74 7.81 -2.88 1.74
C VAL A 74 7.71 -4.23 1.06
N LEU A 75 6.56 -4.49 0.45
CA LEU A 75 6.25 -5.77 -0.18
C LEU A 75 5.90 -5.55 -1.65
N ASN A 76 6.16 -6.55 -2.48
CA ASN A 76 5.52 -6.60 -3.80
C ASN A 76 4.03 -7.03 -3.66
N ALA A 77 3.26 -6.94 -4.75
CA ALA A 77 1.83 -7.28 -4.73
C ALA A 77 1.52 -8.77 -4.48
N GLN A 78 2.51 -9.66 -4.45
CA GLN A 78 2.34 -11.07 -4.03
C GLN A 78 2.66 -11.28 -2.55
N GLY A 79 3.10 -10.24 -1.85
CA GLY A 79 3.45 -10.29 -0.44
C GLY A 79 4.91 -10.68 -0.18
N ASN A 80 5.76 -10.73 -1.20
CA ASN A 80 7.19 -10.96 -1.00
C ASN A 80 7.86 -9.68 -0.49
N ALA A 81 8.66 -9.81 0.57
CA ALA A 81 9.39 -8.68 1.13
C ALA A 81 10.49 -8.18 0.21
N VAL A 82 10.57 -6.85 0.11
CA VAL A 82 11.61 -6.09 -0.57
C VAL A 82 12.47 -5.34 0.45
N VAL A 83 11.83 -4.82 1.51
CA VAL A 83 12.47 -4.16 2.65
C VAL A 83 11.76 -4.59 3.93
N GLU A 84 12.55 -4.88 4.97
CA GLU A 84 12.07 -5.25 6.29
C GLU A 84 12.87 -4.52 7.37
N GLU A 85 12.18 -3.72 8.18
CA GLU A 85 12.73 -3.02 9.34
C GLU A 85 11.89 -3.42 10.57
N LEU A 86 12.28 -4.52 11.19
CA LEU A 86 11.51 -5.18 12.25
C LEU A 86 12.08 -4.87 13.64
N LEU A 87 11.18 -4.77 14.62
CA LEU A 87 11.59 -4.74 16.03
C LEU A 87 12.20 -6.07 16.43
N SER A 88 13.29 -6.01 17.20
CA SER A 88 13.86 -7.20 17.81
C SER A 88 12.98 -7.69 18.97
N TYR A 89 13.22 -8.93 19.41
CA TYR A 89 12.56 -9.45 20.62
C TYR A 89 12.87 -8.61 21.86
N GLN A 90 14.06 -8.01 21.95
CA GLN A 90 14.44 -7.15 23.07
C GLN A 90 13.65 -5.83 23.06
N ASP A 91 13.44 -5.23 21.89
CA ASP A 91 12.62 -4.02 21.75
C ASP A 91 11.18 -4.30 22.19
N PHE A 92 10.64 -5.46 21.81
CA PHE A 92 9.33 -5.91 22.27
C PHE A 92 9.28 -6.04 23.80
N LEU A 93 10.26 -6.69 24.43
CA LEU A 93 10.31 -6.82 25.89
C LEU A 93 10.41 -5.45 26.59
N PHE A 94 11.14 -4.50 26.01
CA PHE A 94 11.25 -3.14 26.53
C PHE A 94 9.91 -2.38 26.47
N LEU A 95 9.14 -2.53 25.37
CA LEU A 95 7.87 -1.84 25.15
C LEU A 95 6.70 -2.45 25.93
N LYS A 96 6.73 -3.76 26.22
CA LYS A 96 5.64 -4.51 26.87
C LYS A 96 5.40 -4.19 28.36
N LYS A 97 5.92 -3.08 28.89
CA LYS A 97 5.77 -2.71 30.31
C LYS A 97 4.31 -2.62 30.74
#